data_AF-G9ZRN9-F1
#
_entry.id   AF-G9ZRN9-F1
#
_cell.length_a   1.000
_cell.length_b   1.000
_cell.length_c   1.000
_cell.angle_alpha   90.00
_cell.angle_beta   90.00
_cell.angle_gamma   90.00
#
_symmetry.space_group_name_H-M   'P 1'
#
loop_
_entity.id
_entity.type
_entity.pdbx_description
1 polymer ?
#
loop_
_entity_poly.entity_id
_entity_poly.type
_entity_poly.pdbx_seq_one_letter_code
_entity_poly.pdbx_strand_id
1 'polypeptide(L)'
;MNEEMKFCINCGKKIPKAAEFCPFCGARQKPIGEPTEERNESPTAAIESANDADYRYNESQHPGMINSFKLYLADAFTVSKRMGRADYWWSYLTVAIIQFIFSMILFGWLIAYPIMVINIDGSISINSGKFTLVALLSIPMAFLGIATFTSMIRRLHDTDHSGNFMWFLLLPIVGPIVLLVMTVLKSSKHGERFEKDSRTRQWYKKWWSWVLVLLLAVLYTFSLASISSADFSGLDYSQTPSTSRGDNDDTEDSQSSSAESSSEKSKDDTVTLADGTKVTIVDKLTYEPNTTDTSWHGSKLVVKKVNVIKTKPFKYDSGDSAYTAHGIIYLKLQLYTNA
;
A
#
# COMPACT_ATOMS: atom_id res chain seq x y z
N MET A 1 -76.11 -16.74 -4.75
CA MET A 1 -74.65 -16.83 -4.52
C MET A 1 -74.07 -15.48 -4.90
N ASN A 2 -73.59 -14.71 -3.93
CA ASN A 2 -72.98 -13.41 -4.21
C ASN A 2 -71.55 -13.67 -4.68
N GLU A 3 -71.33 -13.58 -5.99
CA GLU A 3 -69.99 -13.65 -6.56
C GLU A 3 -69.22 -12.41 -6.12
N GLU A 4 -68.23 -12.60 -5.25
CA GLU A 4 -67.37 -11.51 -4.84
C GLU A 4 -66.53 -11.04 -6.05
N MET A 5 -66.58 -9.75 -6.33
CA MET A 5 -65.91 -9.12 -7.48
C MET A 5 -64.65 -8.38 -7.02
N LYS A 6 -63.61 -8.38 -7.87
CA LYS A 6 -62.41 -7.54 -7.74
C LYS A 6 -62.25 -6.68 -8.99
N PHE A 7 -61.43 -5.65 -8.93
CA PHE A 7 -61.05 -4.87 -10.10
C PHE A 7 -59.74 -5.40 -10.67
N CYS A 8 -59.62 -5.41 -12.00
CA CYS A 8 -58.39 -5.80 -12.67
C CYS A 8 -57.26 -4.80 -12.35
N ILE A 9 -56.10 -5.31 -11.93
CA ILE A 9 -54.92 -4.48 -11.61
C ILE A 9 -54.37 -3.67 -12.80
N ASN A 10 -54.72 -4.02 -14.04
CA ASN A 10 -54.18 -3.37 -15.23
C ASN A 10 -55.22 -2.47 -15.92
N CYS A 11 -56.44 -2.97 -16.19
CA CYS A 11 -57.44 -2.22 -16.95
C CYS A 11 -58.60 -1.65 -16.10
N GLY A 12 -58.62 -1.91 -14.78
CA GLY A 12 -59.61 -1.35 -13.87
C GLY A 12 -61.05 -1.85 -14.06
N LYS A 13 -61.30 -2.86 -14.92
CA LYS A 13 -62.64 -3.44 -15.09
C LYS A 13 -62.97 -4.44 -13.97
N LYS A 14 -64.26 -4.52 -13.61
CA LYS A 14 -64.77 -5.49 -12.62
C LYS A 14 -64.67 -6.91 -13.17
N ILE A 15 -64.08 -7.81 -12.39
CA ILE A 15 -63.87 -9.22 -12.71
C ILE A 15 -64.16 -10.09 -11.47
N PRO A 16 -64.46 -11.40 -11.63
CA PRO A 16 -64.66 -12.31 -10.49
C PRO A 16 -63.41 -12.42 -9.61
N LYS A 17 -63.56 -12.54 -8.28
CA LYS A 17 -62.40 -12.68 -7.36
C LYS A 17 -61.52 -13.89 -7.69
N ALA A 18 -62.12 -15.00 -8.12
CA ALA A 18 -61.42 -16.23 -8.50
C ALA A 18 -60.75 -16.17 -9.90
N ALA A 19 -60.95 -15.10 -10.68
CA ALA A 19 -60.34 -14.99 -12.01
C ALA A 19 -58.82 -14.81 -11.89
N GLU A 20 -58.06 -15.76 -12.44
CA GLU A 20 -56.60 -15.68 -12.58
C GLU A 20 -56.16 -14.80 -13.74
N PHE A 21 -57.03 -14.56 -14.73
CA PHE A 21 -56.75 -13.72 -15.88
C PHE A 21 -57.93 -12.79 -16.16
N CYS A 22 -57.63 -11.54 -16.56
CA CYS A 22 -58.66 -10.58 -16.92
C CYS A 22 -59.21 -10.87 -18.33
N PRO A 23 -60.51 -11.10 -18.52
CA PRO A 23 -61.11 -11.37 -19.83
C PRO A 23 -61.10 -10.16 -20.79
N PHE A 24 -60.82 -8.96 -20.28
CA PHE A 24 -60.83 -7.74 -21.10
C PHE A 24 -59.45 -7.28 -21.56
N CYS A 25 -58.38 -7.60 -20.81
CA CYS A 25 -57.02 -7.14 -21.13
C CYS A 25 -55.95 -8.24 -21.06
N GLY A 26 -56.30 -9.46 -20.67
CA GLY A 26 -55.38 -10.59 -20.57
C GLY A 26 -54.43 -10.57 -19.37
N ALA A 27 -54.42 -9.50 -18.55
CA ALA A 27 -53.50 -9.41 -17.41
C ALA A 27 -53.79 -10.47 -16.34
N ARG A 28 -52.75 -11.16 -15.87
CA ARG A 28 -52.82 -12.13 -14.77
C ARG A 28 -53.12 -11.43 -13.45
N GLN A 29 -54.01 -12.00 -12.65
CA GLN A 29 -54.44 -11.49 -11.35
C GLN A 29 -53.94 -12.43 -10.27
N LYS A 30 -53.22 -11.91 -9.27
CA LYS A 30 -52.72 -12.72 -8.14
C LYS A 30 -53.92 -13.18 -7.26
N PRO A 31 -54.02 -14.46 -6.88
CA PRO A 31 -55.03 -14.91 -5.93
C PRO A 31 -54.72 -14.37 -4.52
N ILE A 32 -55.73 -13.83 -3.84
CA ILE A 32 -55.61 -13.35 -2.46
C ILE A 32 -55.80 -14.56 -1.55
N GLY A 33 -54.70 -15.19 -1.13
CA GLY A 33 -54.72 -16.39 -0.30
C GLY A 33 -53.42 -16.74 0.44
N GLU A 34 -52.35 -15.94 0.29
CA GLU A 34 -51.12 -16.11 1.08
C GLU A 34 -50.82 -14.81 1.86
N PRO A 35 -50.55 -14.89 3.17
CA PRO A 35 -50.27 -13.70 3.98
C PRO A 35 -48.91 -13.14 3.56
N THR A 36 -48.93 -11.91 3.04
CA THR A 36 -47.72 -11.15 2.71
C THR A 36 -47.44 -10.22 3.88
N GLU A 37 -46.29 -10.38 4.55
CA GLU A 37 -45.81 -9.42 5.56
C GLU A 37 -45.66 -8.03 4.93
N GLU A 38 -46.27 -7.04 5.58
CA GLU A 38 -46.17 -5.63 5.23
C GLU A 38 -44.73 -5.13 5.43
N ARG A 39 -44.06 -4.75 4.34
CA ARG A 39 -42.92 -3.83 4.39
C ARG A 39 -43.31 -2.58 3.61
N ASN A 40 -43.44 -1.47 4.34
CA ASN A 40 -43.71 -0.13 3.86
C ASN A 40 -42.85 0.23 2.62
N GLU A 41 -43.48 0.33 1.46
CA GLU A 41 -42.94 1.00 0.28
C GLU A 41 -43.50 2.42 0.22
N SER A 42 -42.60 3.42 0.20
CA SER A 42 -42.95 4.77 -0.24
C SER A 42 -42.61 4.89 -1.73
N PRO A 43 -43.49 5.47 -2.57
CA PRO A 43 -43.39 5.36 -4.02
C PRO A 43 -42.62 6.53 -4.62
N THR A 44 -41.68 6.30 -5.53
CA THR A 44 -41.56 7.18 -6.71
C THR A 44 -40.77 6.56 -7.86
N ALA A 45 -41.40 6.65 -9.03
CA ALA A 45 -40.85 6.61 -10.38
C ALA A 45 -40.26 5.29 -10.88
N ALA A 46 -41.17 4.44 -11.38
CA ALA A 46 -40.88 3.56 -12.50
C ALA A 46 -40.38 4.39 -13.69
N ILE A 47 -39.11 4.17 -14.08
CA ILE A 47 -38.70 4.25 -15.48
C ILE A 47 -38.55 2.80 -15.94
N GLU A 48 -39.26 2.48 -17.02
CA GLU A 48 -39.18 1.21 -17.74
C GLU A 48 -37.72 0.77 -17.93
N SER A 49 -37.36 -0.35 -17.31
CA SER A 49 -36.27 -1.21 -17.81
C SER A 49 -36.59 -2.68 -17.54
N ALA A 50 -37.77 -3.11 -18.00
CA ALA A 50 -37.99 -4.51 -18.31
C ALA A 50 -37.07 -4.88 -19.49
N ASN A 51 -35.79 -5.17 -19.18
CA ASN A 51 -34.79 -5.95 -19.93
C ASN A 51 -33.36 -5.86 -19.33
N ASP A 52 -33.14 -5.15 -18.21
CA ASP A 52 -31.79 -4.99 -17.61
C ASP A 52 -31.56 -5.82 -16.32
N ALA A 53 -32.60 -6.52 -15.84
CA ALA A 53 -32.51 -7.32 -14.61
C ALA A 53 -31.82 -8.68 -14.80
N ASP A 54 -31.71 -9.17 -16.05
CA ASP A 54 -31.20 -10.51 -16.35
C ASP A 54 -29.65 -10.55 -16.45
N TYR A 55 -28.99 -9.40 -16.63
CA TYR A 55 -27.52 -9.31 -16.75
C TYR A 55 -26.79 -9.02 -15.44
N ARG A 56 -27.48 -9.03 -14.28
CA ARG A 56 -26.90 -8.75 -12.95
C ARG A 56 -26.29 -9.96 -12.25
N TYR A 57 -25.77 -10.93 -12.99
CA TYR A 57 -25.07 -12.04 -12.35
C TYR A 57 -23.70 -11.55 -11.83
N ASN A 58 -23.52 -11.52 -10.51
CA ASN A 58 -22.31 -11.07 -9.79
C ASN A 58 -22.11 -9.55 -9.61
N GLU A 59 -23.16 -8.75 -9.65
CA GLU A 59 -23.13 -7.35 -9.16
C GLU A 59 -23.85 -7.23 -7.81
N SER A 60 -23.32 -6.38 -6.93
CA SER A 60 -24.08 -6.01 -5.74
C SER A 60 -25.26 -5.13 -6.15
N GLN A 61 -26.44 -5.36 -5.56
CA GLN A 61 -27.63 -4.53 -5.85
C GLN A 61 -27.39 -3.05 -5.51
N HIS A 62 -26.51 -2.78 -4.55
CA HIS A 62 -26.16 -1.46 -4.05
C HIS A 62 -24.62 -1.39 -3.86
N PRO A 63 -23.88 -1.00 -4.92
CA PRO A 63 -22.43 -0.92 -4.89
C PRO A 63 -21.96 0.17 -3.94
N GLY A 64 -20.93 -0.15 -3.16
CA GLY A 64 -20.34 0.72 -2.15
C GLY A 64 -19.18 0.01 -1.47
N MET A 65 -18.34 0.76 -0.75
CA MET A 65 -17.06 0.25 -0.21
C MET A 65 -17.19 -1.12 0.46
N ILE A 66 -18.13 -1.28 1.40
CA ILE A 66 -18.25 -2.51 2.20
C ILE A 66 -18.79 -3.68 1.38
N ASN A 67 -19.84 -3.47 0.59
CA ASN A 67 -20.48 -4.55 -0.19
C ASN A 67 -19.59 -5.03 -1.33
N SER A 68 -18.99 -4.08 -2.05
CA SER A 68 -18.07 -4.37 -3.14
C SER A 68 -16.80 -5.03 -2.59
N PHE A 69 -16.30 -4.62 -1.42
CA PHE A 69 -15.17 -5.28 -0.75
C PHE A 69 -15.52 -6.70 -0.28
N LYS A 70 -16.69 -6.92 0.31
CA LYS A 70 -17.14 -8.28 0.69
C LYS A 70 -17.22 -9.21 -0.52
N LEU A 71 -17.80 -8.74 -1.61
CA LEU A 71 -17.89 -9.49 -2.87
C LEU A 71 -16.50 -9.77 -3.45
N TYR A 72 -15.60 -8.78 -3.38
CA TYR A 72 -14.22 -8.89 -3.79
C TYR A 72 -13.47 -10.00 -3.01
N LEU A 73 -13.60 -10.05 -1.68
CA LEU A 73 -12.98 -11.09 -0.85
C LEU A 73 -13.63 -12.47 -1.06
N ALA A 74 -14.96 -12.52 -1.20
CA ALA A 74 -15.69 -13.77 -1.39
C ALA A 74 -15.22 -14.52 -2.66
N ASP A 75 -14.84 -13.79 -3.69
CA ASP A 75 -14.41 -14.31 -4.99
C ASP A 75 -12.91 -14.08 -5.28
N ALA A 76 -12.08 -13.93 -4.24
CA ALA A 76 -10.65 -13.61 -4.35
C ALA A 76 -9.83 -14.56 -5.24
N PHE A 77 -10.24 -15.83 -5.38
CA PHE A 77 -9.57 -16.85 -6.22
C PHE A 77 -10.45 -17.34 -7.37
N THR A 78 -11.58 -16.67 -7.63
CA THR A 78 -12.52 -17.07 -8.68
C THR A 78 -12.33 -16.19 -9.91
N VAL A 79 -11.88 -16.77 -11.01
CA VAL A 79 -11.58 -16.04 -12.26
C VAL A 79 -12.70 -16.16 -13.30
N SER A 80 -13.50 -17.23 -13.23
CA SER A 80 -14.59 -17.54 -14.17
C SER A 80 -15.88 -16.77 -13.90
N LYS A 81 -15.75 -15.52 -13.46
CA LYS A 81 -16.85 -14.61 -13.11
C LYS A 81 -16.63 -13.24 -13.73
N ARG A 82 -17.68 -12.43 -13.73
CA ARG A 82 -17.64 -11.02 -14.10
C ARG A 82 -17.68 -10.13 -12.86
N MET A 83 -17.25 -8.89 -13.03
CA MET A 83 -17.32 -7.86 -12.01
C MET A 83 -17.78 -6.54 -12.62
N GLY A 84 -18.88 -6.02 -12.09
CA GLY A 84 -19.45 -4.75 -12.49
C GLY A 84 -18.49 -3.58 -12.32
N ARG A 85 -18.72 -2.51 -13.09
CA ARG A 85 -17.84 -1.32 -13.07
C ARG A 85 -17.81 -0.68 -11.68
N ALA A 86 -18.98 -0.48 -11.08
CA ALA A 86 -19.09 0.16 -9.77
C ALA A 86 -18.44 -0.69 -8.68
N ASP A 87 -18.72 -2.00 -8.65
CA ASP A 87 -18.11 -2.90 -7.68
C ASP A 87 -16.59 -2.97 -7.80
N TYR A 88 -16.08 -3.00 -9.04
CA TYR A 88 -14.63 -3.00 -9.29
C TYR A 88 -13.96 -1.74 -8.74
N TRP A 89 -14.44 -0.55 -9.09
CA TRP A 89 -13.81 0.70 -8.65
C TRP A 89 -13.95 0.94 -7.14
N TRP A 90 -15.09 0.58 -6.54
CA TRP A 90 -15.26 0.66 -5.09
C TRP A 90 -14.32 -0.29 -4.33
N SER A 91 -14.21 -1.54 -4.79
CA SER A 91 -13.27 -2.50 -4.18
C SER A 91 -11.81 -2.09 -4.41
N TYR A 92 -11.45 -1.60 -5.60
CA TYR A 92 -10.12 -1.08 -5.89
C TYR A 92 -9.76 0.09 -4.98
N LEU A 93 -10.67 1.05 -4.81
CA LEU A 93 -10.48 2.18 -3.91
C LEU A 93 -10.27 1.72 -2.46
N THR A 94 -11.11 0.80 -1.96
CA THR A 94 -10.95 0.25 -0.60
C THR A 94 -9.59 -0.42 -0.42
N VAL A 95 -9.18 -1.26 -1.37
CA VAL A 95 -7.88 -1.94 -1.31
C VAL A 95 -6.72 -0.95 -1.42
N ALA A 96 -6.82 0.05 -2.29
CA ALA A 96 -5.81 1.10 -2.44
C ALA A 96 -5.62 1.90 -1.15
N ILE A 97 -6.70 2.24 -0.44
CA ILE A 97 -6.62 2.91 0.87
C ILE A 97 -5.93 2.03 1.91
N ILE A 98 -6.31 0.74 2.00
CA ILE A 98 -5.69 -0.21 2.92
C ILE A 98 -4.18 -0.33 2.65
N GLN A 99 -3.81 -0.47 1.37
CA GLN A 99 -2.42 -0.56 0.91
C GLN A 99 -1.64 0.73 1.21
N PHE A 100 -2.24 1.89 0.99
CA PHE A 100 -1.61 3.18 1.27
C PHE A 100 -1.34 3.38 2.76
N ILE A 101 -2.32 3.11 3.62
CA ILE A 101 -2.16 3.20 5.09
C ILE A 101 -1.08 2.24 5.56
N PHE A 102 -1.13 0.99 5.08
CA PHE A 102 -0.13 -0.02 5.43
C PHE A 102 1.27 0.37 4.97
N SER A 103 1.39 0.92 3.76
CA SER A 103 2.66 1.44 3.23
C SER A 103 3.18 2.61 4.07
N MET A 104 2.33 3.55 4.50
CA MET A 104 2.77 4.67 5.35
C MET A 104 3.31 4.18 6.69
N ILE A 105 2.62 3.24 7.33
CA ILE A 105 3.03 2.67 8.62
C ILE A 105 4.34 1.89 8.46
N LEU A 106 4.44 1.03 7.44
CA LEU A 106 5.64 0.23 7.23
C LEU A 106 6.82 1.08 6.78
N PHE A 107 6.64 2.01 5.85
CA PHE A 107 7.74 2.77 5.24
C PHE A 107 8.53 3.59 6.26
N GLY A 108 7.85 4.32 7.14
CA GLY A 108 8.52 5.07 8.22
C GLY A 108 9.26 4.16 9.21
N TRP A 109 8.67 3.00 9.52
CA TRP A 109 9.28 2.00 10.41
C TRP A 109 10.43 1.21 9.77
N LEU A 110 10.40 1.06 8.43
CA LEU A 110 11.38 0.32 7.63
C LEU A 110 12.69 1.10 7.47
N ILE A 111 12.61 2.42 7.27
CA ILE A 111 13.78 3.30 7.10
C ILE A 111 14.55 3.46 8.41
N ALA A 112 13.84 3.56 9.54
CA ALA A 112 14.48 3.81 10.83
C ALA A 112 15.45 2.68 11.23
N TYR A 113 15.12 1.42 10.92
CA TYR A 113 16.04 0.30 11.10
C TYR A 113 15.80 -0.80 10.05
N PRO A 114 16.81 -1.11 9.21
CA PRO A 114 16.68 -2.08 8.12
C PRO A 114 16.42 -3.51 8.65
N ILE A 115 15.69 -4.31 7.87
CA ILE A 115 15.38 -5.71 8.22
C ILE A 115 16.60 -6.60 7.98
N MET A 116 17.32 -6.31 6.90
CA MET A 116 18.48 -7.05 6.42
C MET A 116 19.57 -6.05 6.05
N VAL A 117 20.80 -6.31 6.45
CA VAL A 117 21.99 -5.55 6.07
C VAL A 117 23.02 -6.50 5.48
N ILE A 118 23.55 -6.12 4.32
CA ILE A 118 24.70 -6.80 3.70
C ILE A 118 25.93 -6.00 4.09
N ASN A 119 26.79 -6.60 4.91
CA ASN A 119 28.02 -5.97 5.36
C ASN A 119 29.11 -6.04 4.28
N ILE A 120 30.15 -5.23 4.43
CA ILE A 120 31.27 -5.13 3.48
C ILE A 120 32.04 -6.46 3.36
N ASP A 121 32.08 -7.25 4.42
CA ASP A 121 32.69 -8.58 4.47
C ASP A 121 31.82 -9.67 3.80
N GLY A 122 30.67 -9.30 3.23
CA GLY A 122 29.71 -10.21 2.60
C GLY A 122 28.81 -10.95 3.59
N SER A 123 28.93 -10.68 4.90
CA SER A 123 28.02 -11.25 5.89
C SER A 123 26.63 -10.60 5.82
N ILE A 124 25.58 -11.40 6.05
CA ILE A 124 24.20 -10.92 6.07
C ILE A 124 23.73 -10.88 7.52
N SER A 125 23.45 -9.68 8.02
CA SER A 125 22.81 -9.48 9.32
C SER A 125 21.30 -9.34 9.12
N ILE A 126 20.52 -10.18 9.80
CA ILE A 126 19.06 -10.17 9.73
C ILE A 126 18.50 -9.88 11.12
N ASN A 127 17.67 -8.84 11.21
CA ASN A 127 16.87 -8.62 12.41
C ASN A 127 15.71 -9.63 12.43
N SER A 128 15.88 -10.73 13.16
CA SER A 128 14.92 -11.84 13.23
C SER A 128 13.53 -11.40 13.72
N GLY A 129 13.46 -10.48 14.70
CA GLY A 129 12.20 -9.95 15.22
C GLY A 129 11.43 -9.14 14.17
N LYS A 130 12.12 -8.25 13.45
CA LYS A 130 11.51 -7.48 12.36
C LYS A 130 11.11 -8.36 11.17
N PHE A 131 11.98 -9.30 10.80
CA PHE A 131 11.72 -10.22 9.69
C PHE A 131 10.46 -11.05 9.95
N THR A 132 10.32 -11.60 11.16
CA THR A 132 9.14 -12.38 11.56
C THR A 132 7.87 -11.53 11.57
N LEU A 133 7.90 -10.30 12.10
CA LEU A 133 6.76 -9.39 12.07
C LEU A 133 6.31 -9.07 10.63
N VAL A 134 7.26 -8.72 9.76
CA VAL A 134 6.98 -8.42 8.34
C VAL A 134 6.45 -9.66 7.62
N ALA A 135 6.94 -10.85 7.96
CA ALA A 135 6.41 -12.10 7.43
C ALA A 135 4.96 -12.35 7.78
N LEU A 136 4.56 -12.09 9.03
CA LEU A 136 3.17 -12.21 9.44
C LEU A 136 2.28 -11.17 8.74
N LEU A 137 2.76 -9.92 8.62
CA LEU A 137 2.03 -8.85 7.95
C LEU A 137 1.97 -9.01 6.42
N SER A 138 2.87 -9.79 5.83
CA SER A 138 2.89 -10.06 4.38
C SER A 138 1.78 -11.02 3.95
N ILE A 139 1.26 -11.86 4.85
CA ILE A 139 0.17 -12.82 4.56
C ILE A 139 -1.11 -12.10 4.08
N PRO A 140 -1.69 -11.14 4.83
CA PRO A 140 -2.88 -10.42 4.36
C PRO A 140 -2.60 -9.61 3.09
N MET A 141 -1.38 -9.09 2.92
CA MET A 141 -0.99 -8.34 1.73
C MET A 141 -0.92 -9.23 0.50
N ALA A 142 -0.36 -10.43 0.63
CA ALA A 142 -0.32 -11.43 -0.42
C ALA A 142 -1.73 -11.86 -0.84
N PHE A 143 -2.62 -12.06 0.15
CA PHE A 143 -4.02 -12.36 -0.12
C PHE A 143 -4.72 -11.23 -0.88
N LEU A 144 -4.54 -9.97 -0.47
CA LEU A 144 -5.10 -8.82 -1.18
C LEU A 144 -4.50 -8.66 -2.58
N GLY A 145 -3.21 -8.97 -2.77
CA GLY A 145 -2.53 -8.99 -4.06
C GLY A 145 -3.13 -10.02 -5.02
N ILE A 146 -3.39 -11.24 -4.54
CA ILE A 146 -4.07 -12.26 -5.36
C ILE A 146 -5.48 -11.82 -5.72
N ALA A 147 -6.22 -11.27 -4.75
CA ALA A 147 -7.58 -10.78 -4.99
C ALA A 147 -7.62 -9.60 -6.00
N THR A 148 -6.60 -8.73 -6.03
CA THR A 148 -6.54 -7.59 -6.98
C THR A 148 -6.26 -8.10 -8.38
N PHE A 149 -5.36 -9.08 -8.49
CA PHE A 149 -5.05 -9.74 -9.75
C PHE A 149 -6.29 -10.44 -10.33
N THR A 150 -7.01 -11.22 -9.53
CA THR A 150 -8.22 -11.92 -10.01
C THR A 150 -9.37 -10.97 -10.28
N SER A 151 -9.55 -9.88 -9.52
CA SER A 151 -10.59 -8.89 -9.79
C SER A 151 -10.35 -8.16 -11.11
N MET A 152 -9.10 -7.85 -11.44
CA MET A 152 -8.76 -7.23 -12.73
C MET A 152 -9.09 -8.16 -13.90
N ILE A 153 -8.81 -9.46 -13.78
CA ILE A 153 -9.22 -10.44 -14.80
C ILE A 153 -10.74 -10.52 -14.93
N ARG A 154 -11.49 -10.57 -13.81
CA ARG A 154 -12.97 -10.58 -13.83
C ARG A 154 -13.54 -9.31 -14.48
N ARG A 155 -12.87 -8.17 -14.29
CA ARG A 155 -13.24 -6.90 -14.91
C ARG A 155 -12.95 -6.87 -16.41
N LEU A 156 -11.83 -7.44 -16.83
CA LEU A 156 -11.52 -7.63 -18.26
C LEU A 156 -12.54 -8.56 -18.93
N HIS A 157 -12.91 -9.67 -18.28
CA HIS A 157 -13.95 -10.57 -18.79
C HIS A 157 -15.29 -9.87 -18.98
N ASP A 158 -15.65 -8.95 -18.07
CA ASP A 158 -16.88 -8.15 -18.19
C ASP A 158 -16.90 -7.24 -19.44
N THR A 159 -15.73 -6.85 -19.94
CA THR A 159 -15.56 -5.99 -21.12
C THR A 159 -15.18 -6.77 -22.39
N ASP A 160 -15.41 -8.09 -22.38
CA ASP A 160 -15.07 -9.00 -23.48
C ASP A 160 -13.56 -9.22 -23.71
N HIS A 161 -12.71 -8.87 -22.75
CA HIS A 161 -11.27 -9.07 -22.90
C HIS A 161 -10.80 -10.29 -22.12
N SER A 162 -9.95 -11.13 -22.72
CA SER A 162 -9.32 -12.25 -22.01
C SER A 162 -8.32 -11.75 -20.95
N GLY A 163 -8.07 -12.52 -19.89
CA GLY A 163 -7.04 -12.21 -18.90
C GLY A 163 -5.62 -12.00 -19.45
N ASN A 164 -5.32 -12.43 -20.68
CA ASN A 164 -4.02 -12.22 -21.33
C ASN A 164 -3.68 -10.73 -21.53
N PHE A 165 -4.67 -9.83 -21.55
CA PHE A 165 -4.38 -8.39 -21.61
C PHE A 165 -3.59 -7.90 -20.38
N MET A 166 -3.57 -8.67 -19.29
CA MET A 166 -2.71 -8.39 -18.13
C MET A 166 -1.21 -8.35 -18.47
N TRP A 167 -0.76 -8.99 -19.56
CA TRP A 167 0.64 -8.91 -20.01
C TRP A 167 1.07 -7.49 -20.34
N PHE A 168 0.14 -6.59 -20.68
CA PHE A 168 0.46 -5.19 -20.86
C PHE A 168 1.05 -4.56 -19.60
N LEU A 169 0.80 -5.09 -18.40
CA LEU A 169 1.41 -4.62 -17.14
C LEU A 169 2.96 -4.71 -17.16
N LEU A 170 3.54 -5.57 -18.01
CA LEU A 170 5.00 -5.64 -18.21
C LEU A 170 5.57 -4.42 -18.93
N LEU A 171 4.74 -3.67 -19.68
CA LEU A 171 5.14 -2.44 -20.32
C LEU A 171 4.97 -1.27 -19.33
N PRO A 172 6.05 -0.60 -18.91
CA PRO A 172 5.95 0.52 -17.99
C PRO A 172 5.13 1.65 -18.62
N ILE A 173 4.33 2.34 -17.79
CA ILE A 173 3.50 3.50 -18.14
C ILE A 173 2.35 3.17 -19.12
N VAL A 174 2.64 2.75 -20.34
CA VAL A 174 1.64 2.48 -21.40
C VAL A 174 0.71 1.34 -21.00
N GLY A 175 1.28 0.27 -20.41
CA GLY A 175 0.55 -0.90 -19.98
C GLY A 175 -0.60 -0.60 -19.01
N PRO A 176 -0.29 0.03 -17.86
CA PRO A 176 -1.30 0.48 -16.91
C PRO A 176 -2.37 1.38 -17.52
N ILE A 177 -2.02 2.28 -18.45
CA ILE A 177 -2.98 3.16 -19.12
C ILE A 177 -3.96 2.35 -19.96
N VAL A 178 -3.48 1.39 -20.76
CA VAL A 178 -4.34 0.52 -21.58
C VAL A 178 -5.32 -0.27 -20.71
N LEU A 179 -4.83 -0.87 -19.62
CA LEU A 179 -5.67 -1.61 -18.67
C LEU A 179 -6.66 -0.71 -17.93
N LEU A 180 -6.28 0.51 -17.58
CA LEU A 180 -7.18 1.50 -16.99
C LEU A 180 -8.33 1.82 -17.94
N VAL A 181 -8.03 2.10 -19.22
CA VAL A 181 -9.07 2.37 -20.22
C VAL A 181 -10.03 1.17 -20.31
N MET A 182 -9.50 -0.05 -20.45
CA MET A 182 -10.30 -1.27 -20.53
C MET A 182 -11.18 -1.49 -19.29
N THR A 183 -10.67 -1.24 -18.08
CA THR A 183 -11.46 -1.43 -16.85
C THR A 183 -12.55 -0.38 -16.66
N VAL A 184 -12.49 0.78 -17.33
CA VAL A 184 -13.54 1.82 -17.30
C VAL A 184 -14.65 1.58 -18.33
N LEU A 185 -14.38 0.82 -19.41
CA LEU A 185 -15.35 0.57 -20.49
C LEU A 185 -16.67 -0.02 -19.97
N LYS A 186 -17.75 0.19 -20.72
CA LYS A 186 -19.06 -0.37 -20.40
C LYS A 186 -18.99 -1.90 -20.47
N SER A 187 -19.73 -2.56 -19.58
CA SER A 187 -19.95 -4.01 -19.62
C SER A 187 -20.51 -4.45 -20.98
N SER A 188 -20.00 -5.56 -21.52
CA SER A 188 -20.42 -6.15 -22.79
C SER A 188 -21.21 -7.44 -22.55
N LYS A 189 -22.27 -7.67 -23.34
CA LYS A 189 -23.02 -8.94 -23.28
C LYS A 189 -22.15 -10.15 -23.65
N HIS A 190 -21.23 -9.96 -24.59
CA HIS A 190 -20.33 -11.02 -25.05
C HIS A 190 -19.37 -11.53 -23.96
N GLY A 191 -19.22 -10.81 -22.84
CA GLY A 191 -18.47 -11.24 -21.66
C GLY A 191 -19.02 -12.49 -20.96
N GLU A 192 -20.28 -12.87 -21.22
CA GLU A 192 -20.92 -14.09 -20.70
C GLU A 192 -20.14 -15.37 -21.02
N ARG A 193 -19.38 -15.40 -22.12
CA ARG A 193 -18.57 -16.57 -22.49
C ARG A 193 -17.53 -16.96 -21.45
N PHE A 194 -17.11 -16.02 -20.60
CA PHE A 194 -16.10 -16.26 -19.56
C PHE A 194 -16.72 -16.74 -18.25
N GLU A 195 -18.05 -16.68 -18.14
CA GLU A 195 -18.79 -17.18 -17.00
C GLU A 195 -18.90 -18.69 -17.08
N LYS A 196 -18.59 -19.35 -15.96
CA LYS A 196 -18.85 -20.77 -15.76
C LYS A 196 -19.68 -20.91 -14.49
N ASP A 197 -20.56 -21.91 -14.43
CA ASP A 197 -21.38 -22.21 -13.24
C ASP A 197 -20.47 -22.31 -11.99
N SER A 198 -20.43 -21.22 -11.23
CA SER A 198 -19.50 -21.02 -10.15
C SER A 198 -20.12 -21.54 -8.85
N ARG A 199 -20.39 -22.84 -8.79
CA ARG A 199 -20.69 -23.52 -7.51
C ARG A 199 -19.53 -23.48 -6.51
N THR A 200 -18.40 -22.86 -6.87
CA THR A 200 -17.17 -22.82 -6.07
C THR A 200 -16.94 -21.48 -5.37
N ARG A 201 -17.80 -21.08 -4.43
CA ARG A 201 -17.48 -20.03 -3.43
C ARG A 201 -16.45 -20.47 -2.37
N GLN A 202 -15.89 -21.68 -2.52
CA GLN A 202 -15.14 -22.37 -1.48
C GLN A 202 -13.65 -22.45 -1.80
N TRP A 203 -13.07 -21.38 -2.35
CA TRP A 203 -11.63 -21.32 -2.62
C TRP A 203 -10.78 -21.58 -1.37
N TYR A 204 -11.29 -21.18 -0.20
CA TYR A 204 -10.66 -21.40 1.11
C TYR A 204 -10.59 -22.88 1.52
N LYS A 205 -11.41 -23.76 0.92
CA LYS A 205 -11.34 -25.21 1.17
C LYS A 205 -10.26 -25.91 0.34
N LYS A 206 -9.74 -25.25 -0.71
CA LYS A 206 -8.70 -25.82 -1.55
C LYS A 206 -7.34 -25.53 -0.93
N TRP A 207 -6.61 -26.56 -0.55
CA TRP A 207 -5.29 -26.44 0.10
C TRP A 207 -4.30 -25.58 -0.71
N TRP A 208 -4.35 -25.70 -2.04
CA TRP A 208 -3.47 -24.97 -2.96
C TRP A 208 -3.57 -23.43 -2.86
N SER A 209 -4.68 -22.90 -2.33
CA SER A 209 -4.95 -21.46 -2.25
C SER A 209 -4.08 -20.89 -1.14
N TRP A 210 -3.99 -21.61 -0.03
CA TRP A 210 -3.13 -21.27 1.10
C TRP A 210 -1.66 -21.42 0.77
N VAL A 211 -1.29 -22.44 -0.02
CA VAL A 211 0.08 -22.59 -0.53
C VAL A 211 0.47 -21.40 -1.41
N LEU A 212 -0.41 -20.97 -2.31
CA LEU A 212 -0.17 -19.80 -3.15
C LEU A 212 -0.02 -18.51 -2.34
N VAL A 213 -0.88 -18.30 -1.33
CA VAL A 213 -0.78 -17.15 -0.40
C VAL A 213 0.56 -17.18 0.33
N LEU A 214 0.96 -18.32 0.87
CA LEU A 214 2.20 -18.45 1.63
C LEU A 214 3.42 -18.20 0.76
N LEU A 215 3.45 -18.76 -0.46
CA LEU A 215 4.52 -18.51 -1.42
C LEU A 215 4.63 -17.02 -1.74
N LEU A 216 3.50 -16.37 -2.05
CA LEU A 216 3.50 -14.95 -2.41
C LEU A 216 3.82 -14.06 -1.20
N ALA A 217 3.46 -14.47 0.02
CA ALA A 217 3.86 -13.80 1.25
C ALA A 217 5.37 -13.85 1.46
N VAL A 218 6.01 -15.01 1.25
CA VAL A 218 7.47 -15.15 1.32
C VAL A 218 8.17 -14.30 0.25
N LEU A 219 7.60 -14.21 -0.95
CA LEU A 219 8.13 -13.33 -1.98
C LEU A 219 8.02 -11.85 -1.58
N TYR A 220 6.89 -11.47 -0.97
CA TYR A 220 6.66 -10.09 -0.50
C TYR A 220 7.61 -9.71 0.64
N THR A 221 7.87 -10.60 1.59
CA THR A 221 8.83 -10.34 2.69
C THR A 221 10.23 -10.12 2.18
N PHE A 222 10.67 -10.95 1.24
CA PHE A 222 12.01 -10.84 0.68
C PHE A 222 12.16 -9.55 -0.14
N SER A 223 11.13 -9.16 -0.88
CA SER A 223 11.10 -7.88 -1.61
C SER A 223 11.22 -6.70 -0.64
N LEU A 224 10.46 -6.70 0.46
CA LEU A 224 10.53 -5.63 1.48
C LEU A 224 11.87 -5.61 2.21
N ALA A 225 12.43 -6.77 2.55
CA ALA A 225 13.76 -6.88 3.16
C ALA A 225 14.84 -6.30 2.23
N SER A 226 14.75 -6.60 0.93
CA SER A 226 15.66 -6.06 -0.09
C SER A 226 15.56 -4.54 -0.20
N ILE A 227 14.33 -4.00 -0.23
CA ILE A 227 14.10 -2.55 -0.24
C ILE A 227 14.66 -1.89 1.03
N SER A 228 14.51 -2.54 2.18
CA SER A 228 15.04 -2.02 3.46
C SER A 228 16.56 -1.98 3.51
N SER A 229 17.23 -2.85 2.75
CA SER A 229 18.70 -2.88 2.65
C SER A 229 19.26 -1.85 1.67
N ALA A 230 18.40 -1.20 0.88
CA ALA A 230 18.83 -0.15 -0.04
C ALA A 230 19.17 1.11 0.75
N ASP A 231 20.41 1.58 0.62
CA ASP A 231 20.87 2.83 1.23
C ASP A 231 20.09 4.02 0.67
N PHE A 232 19.10 4.51 1.43
CA PHE A 232 18.35 5.73 1.11
C PHE A 232 18.98 6.98 1.74
N SER A 233 20.19 6.82 2.30
CA SER A 233 20.96 7.83 3.04
C SER A 233 21.37 9.06 2.22
N GLY A 234 21.13 9.07 0.90
CA GLY A 234 21.34 10.24 0.03
C GLY A 234 20.20 11.27 0.02
N LEU A 235 19.11 11.04 0.75
CA LEU A 235 18.02 12.01 0.89
C LEU A 235 18.12 12.68 2.26
N ASP A 236 18.79 13.83 2.29
CA ASP A 236 18.86 14.75 3.43
C ASP A 236 17.45 15.20 3.83
N TYR A 237 16.79 14.41 4.68
CA TYR A 237 15.60 14.85 5.40
C TYR A 237 16.09 15.62 6.62
N SER A 238 16.19 16.94 6.48
CA SER A 238 16.45 17.84 7.61
C SER A 238 15.28 17.74 8.60
N GLN A 239 15.39 16.82 9.56
CA GLN A 239 14.50 16.74 10.71
C GLN A 239 14.90 17.83 11.70
N THR A 240 14.10 18.90 11.76
CA THR A 240 14.05 19.79 12.93
C THR A 240 13.57 18.97 14.13
N PRO A 241 14.34 18.85 15.24
CA PRO A 241 13.84 18.15 16.41
C PRO A 241 12.85 19.05 17.15
N SER A 242 11.58 18.63 17.19
CA SER A 242 10.61 19.13 18.17
C SER A 242 10.97 18.55 19.54
N THR A 243 11.29 19.44 20.48
CA THR A 243 11.48 19.16 21.90
C THR A 243 10.24 18.50 22.51
N SER A 244 10.40 17.33 23.12
CA SER A 244 9.50 16.85 24.17
C SER A 244 10.33 16.26 25.31
N ARG A 245 10.19 16.90 26.48
CA ARG A 245 10.67 16.46 27.79
C ARG A 245 10.08 15.10 28.15
N GLY A 246 10.88 14.27 28.82
CA GLY A 246 10.45 13.03 29.47
C GLY A 246 11.60 12.44 30.27
N ASP A 247 11.39 12.31 31.57
CA ASP A 247 12.34 12.07 32.66
C ASP A 247 13.17 10.77 32.61
N ASN A 248 14.36 10.87 33.23
CA ASN A 248 15.09 9.91 34.07
C ASN A 248 14.83 8.41 33.92
N ASP A 249 15.89 7.64 33.66
CA ASP A 249 16.33 6.59 34.60
C ASP A 249 17.79 6.18 34.33
N ASP A 250 18.51 5.94 35.42
CA ASP A 250 19.91 5.55 35.50
C ASP A 250 20.08 4.06 35.22
N THR A 251 21.07 3.63 34.43
CA THR A 251 21.99 2.55 34.85
C THR A 251 23.22 2.44 33.95
N GLU A 252 24.36 2.29 34.61
CA GLU A 252 25.70 2.04 34.10
C GLU A 252 25.79 0.65 33.44
N ASP A 253 26.57 0.53 32.36
CA ASP A 253 27.75 -0.35 32.41
C ASP A 253 28.64 -0.26 31.15
N SER A 254 29.87 0.23 31.39
CA SER A 254 31.15 -0.42 31.07
C SER A 254 31.22 -1.38 29.87
N GLN A 255 31.95 -1.00 28.81
CA GLN A 255 33.21 -1.69 28.45
C GLN A 255 33.96 -1.03 27.29
N SER A 256 35.26 -0.88 27.54
CA SER A 256 36.39 -0.71 26.63
C SER A 256 36.24 -1.46 25.30
N SER A 257 36.75 -0.99 24.17
CA SER A 257 38.20 -0.98 23.92
C SER A 257 38.51 -0.57 22.48
N SER A 258 39.69 0.05 22.34
CA SER A 258 40.62 0.01 21.20
C SER A 258 40.15 0.43 19.80
N ALA A 259 40.71 1.56 19.40
CA ALA A 259 40.80 2.06 18.05
C ALA A 259 41.61 1.13 17.13
N GLU A 260 41.10 0.91 15.91
CA GLU A 260 41.92 0.53 14.76
C GLU A 260 41.64 1.49 13.61
N SER A 261 42.69 2.22 13.24
CA SER A 261 42.76 3.14 12.12
C SER A 261 42.97 2.34 10.83
N SER A 262 42.06 2.46 9.88
CA SER A 262 42.33 2.08 8.49
C SER A 262 41.90 3.21 7.55
N SER A 263 42.89 3.76 6.87
CA SER A 263 42.78 4.82 5.88
C SER A 263 42.42 4.22 4.52
N GLU A 264 41.21 4.46 4.03
CA GLU A 264 40.83 4.19 2.64
C GLU A 264 40.72 5.48 1.85
N LYS A 265 41.56 5.54 0.82
CA LYS A 265 41.74 6.67 -0.08
C LYS A 265 40.76 6.53 -1.24
N SER A 266 39.74 7.41 -1.35
CA SER A 266 38.80 7.42 -2.48
C SER A 266 38.42 8.83 -2.94
N LYS A 267 38.90 9.15 -4.15
CA LYS A 267 38.16 9.70 -5.30
C LYS A 267 37.34 11.00 -5.09
N ASP A 268 38.00 12.15 -5.36
CA ASP A 268 37.47 13.44 -5.83
C ASP A 268 36.02 13.82 -5.43
N ASP A 269 35.72 13.82 -4.12
CA ASP A 269 34.53 14.47 -3.58
C ASP A 269 34.76 15.99 -3.54
N THR A 270 33.85 16.76 -4.13
CA THR A 270 33.88 18.23 -4.04
C THR A 270 32.90 18.68 -2.96
N VAL A 271 33.38 19.28 -1.88
CA VAL A 271 32.54 19.79 -0.79
C VAL A 271 32.37 21.30 -0.94
N THR A 272 31.13 21.78 -0.79
CA THR A 272 30.82 23.22 -0.80
C THR A 272 30.78 23.71 0.64
N LEU A 273 31.64 24.68 0.99
CA LEU A 273 31.65 25.30 2.32
C LEU A 273 30.47 26.27 2.46
N ALA A 274 30.19 26.72 3.69
CA ALA A 274 29.06 27.59 4.01
C ALA A 274 29.09 28.97 3.31
N ASP A 275 30.27 29.38 2.84
CA ASP A 275 30.52 30.57 2.02
C ASP A 275 30.31 30.34 0.51
N GLY A 276 29.95 29.11 0.11
CA GLY A 276 29.77 28.71 -1.29
C GLY A 276 31.04 28.22 -1.99
N THR A 277 32.19 28.19 -1.30
CA THR A 277 33.47 27.78 -1.89
C THR A 277 33.50 26.27 -2.15
N LYS A 278 33.74 25.87 -3.40
CA LYS A 278 33.87 24.46 -3.79
C LYS A 278 35.31 23.98 -3.61
N VAL A 279 35.50 22.99 -2.75
CA VAL A 279 36.82 22.46 -2.40
C VAL A 279 36.92 20.99 -2.75
N THR A 280 37.96 20.64 -3.51
CA THR A 280 38.25 19.27 -3.91
C THR A 280 38.99 18.52 -2.81
N ILE A 281 38.42 17.38 -2.38
CA ILE A 281 38.98 16.51 -1.35
C ILE A 281 40.02 15.57 -1.97
N VAL A 282 41.20 15.53 -1.36
CA VAL A 282 42.32 14.66 -1.76
C VAL A 282 42.38 13.41 -0.87
N ASP A 283 42.09 13.57 0.42
CA ASP A 283 42.14 12.47 1.39
C ASP A 283 41.26 12.78 2.60
N LYS A 284 40.71 11.75 3.26
CA LYS A 284 39.85 11.90 4.43
C LYS A 284 40.22 10.87 5.48
N LEU A 285 40.50 11.35 6.68
CA LEU A 285 40.79 10.51 7.83
C LEU A 285 39.84 10.85 8.98
N THR A 286 39.25 9.83 9.57
CA THR A 286 38.23 9.97 10.61
C THR A 286 38.72 9.36 11.90
N TYR A 287 38.68 10.14 12.98
CA TYR A 287 39.03 9.71 14.32
C TYR A 287 37.80 9.76 15.22
N GLU A 288 37.64 8.76 16.08
CA GLU A 288 36.60 8.68 17.10
C GLU A 288 37.25 8.65 18.49
N PRO A 289 37.85 9.77 18.93
CA PRO A 289 38.67 9.77 20.14
C PRO A 289 37.85 9.61 21.43
N ASN A 290 36.51 9.79 21.38
CA ASN A 290 35.59 9.71 22.50
C ASN A 290 36.12 10.37 23.79
N THR A 291 36.88 11.45 23.63
CA THR A 291 37.56 12.11 24.73
C THR A 291 36.59 13.07 25.40
N THR A 292 36.56 13.00 26.72
CA THR A 292 35.71 13.83 27.56
C THR A 292 36.57 14.79 28.36
N ASP A 293 36.26 16.08 28.28
CA ASP A 293 36.84 17.12 29.11
C ASP A 293 35.77 17.68 30.05
N THR A 294 36.07 17.72 31.33
CA THR A 294 35.20 18.23 32.40
C THR A 294 35.80 19.43 33.13
N SER A 295 36.95 19.92 32.68
CA SER A 295 37.71 20.98 33.34
C SER A 295 37.06 22.36 33.22
N TRP A 296 36.15 22.54 32.27
CA TRP A 296 35.57 23.84 31.96
C TRP A 296 34.20 24.06 32.63
N HIS A 297 34.19 24.91 33.66
CA HIS A 297 32.99 25.51 34.27
C HIS A 297 31.86 24.52 34.63
N GLY A 298 32.22 23.34 35.14
CA GLY A 298 31.26 22.30 35.52
C GLY A 298 30.47 21.73 34.33
N SER A 299 30.94 21.95 33.10
CA SER A 299 30.35 21.40 31.88
C SER A 299 31.18 20.24 31.38
N LYS A 300 30.52 19.20 30.86
CA LYS A 300 31.16 18.02 30.27
C LYS A 300 31.16 18.19 28.75
N LEU A 301 32.33 18.33 28.15
CA LEU A 301 32.52 18.41 26.70
C LEU A 301 33.00 17.05 26.18
N VAL A 302 32.26 16.45 25.25
CA VAL A 302 32.61 15.17 24.63
C VAL A 302 32.93 15.39 23.15
N VAL A 303 34.17 15.08 22.76
CA VAL A 303 34.60 15.05 21.36
C VAL A 303 34.29 13.67 20.79
N LYS A 304 33.16 13.55 20.07
CA LYS A 304 32.72 12.26 19.52
C LYS A 304 33.43 11.88 18.24
N LYS A 305 33.65 12.85 17.35
CA LYS A 305 34.19 12.59 16.02
C LYS A 305 35.03 13.75 15.50
N VAL A 306 36.20 13.44 14.98
CA VAL A 306 37.12 14.38 14.34
C VAL A 306 37.39 13.89 12.93
N ASN A 307 36.93 14.62 11.92
CA ASN A 307 37.27 14.34 10.53
C ASN A 307 38.37 15.31 10.09
N VAL A 308 39.50 14.78 9.66
CA VAL A 308 40.60 15.54 9.07
C VAL A 308 40.58 15.30 7.57
N ILE A 309 40.34 16.36 6.80
CA ILE A 309 40.17 16.32 5.36
C ILE A 309 41.34 17.07 4.73
N LYS A 310 42.12 16.39 3.91
CA LYS A 310 43.17 17.02 3.10
C LYS A 310 42.56 17.50 1.80
N THR A 311 42.79 18.76 1.45
CA THR A 311 42.19 19.37 0.26
C THR A 311 43.26 19.97 -0.65
N LYS A 312 42.91 20.26 -1.90
CA LYS A 312 43.75 21.15 -2.71
C LYS A 312 43.76 22.56 -2.09
N PRO A 313 44.85 23.33 -2.23
CA PRO A 313 44.93 24.68 -1.67
C PRO A 313 43.74 25.52 -2.15
N PHE A 314 43.01 26.12 -1.21
CA PHE A 314 41.89 27.00 -1.53
C PHE A 314 41.98 28.28 -0.71
N LYS A 315 41.49 29.39 -1.27
CA LYS A 315 41.46 30.68 -0.58
C LYS A 315 40.14 30.82 0.17
N TYR A 316 40.20 31.38 1.37
CA TYR A 316 39.03 31.73 2.15
C TYR A 316 39.27 33.09 2.83
N ASP A 317 38.20 33.87 2.95
CA ASP A 317 38.26 35.17 3.61
C ASP A 317 37.83 35.03 5.07
N SER A 318 38.61 35.60 5.98
CA SER A 318 38.27 35.65 7.40
C SER A 318 38.54 37.06 7.91
N GLY A 319 37.48 37.85 8.08
CA GLY A 319 37.57 39.29 8.34
C GLY A 319 38.09 40.05 7.12
N ASP A 320 39.03 40.98 7.34
CA ASP A 320 39.59 41.86 6.28
C ASP A 320 40.79 41.25 5.53
N SER A 321 41.02 39.94 5.61
CA SER A 321 42.20 39.30 5.04
C SER A 321 41.91 37.93 4.42
N ALA A 322 42.54 37.68 3.27
CA ALA A 322 42.42 36.43 2.51
C ALA A 322 43.54 35.44 2.90
N TYR A 323 43.15 34.23 3.27
CA TYR A 323 44.05 33.16 3.70
C TYR A 323 44.00 31.96 2.73
N THR A 324 45.06 31.16 2.69
CA THR A 324 45.10 29.92 1.88
C THR A 324 45.14 28.71 2.80
N ALA A 325 44.14 27.83 2.71
CA ALA A 325 44.04 26.61 3.49
C ALA A 325 44.39 25.37 2.65
N HIS A 326 44.99 24.37 3.29
CA HIS A 326 45.41 23.10 2.68
C HIS A 326 44.61 21.88 3.18
N GLY A 327 43.61 22.13 4.02
CA GLY A 327 42.78 21.09 4.61
C GLY A 327 41.68 21.69 5.49
N ILE A 328 40.75 20.83 5.89
CA ILE A 328 39.59 21.18 6.72
C ILE A 328 39.50 20.18 7.86
N ILE A 329 39.22 20.66 9.07
CA ILE A 329 38.95 19.81 10.23
C ILE A 329 37.51 20.03 10.66
N TYR A 330 36.73 18.95 10.70
CA TYR A 330 35.35 18.97 11.19
C TYR A 330 35.28 18.25 12.54
N LEU A 331 34.73 18.93 13.54
CA LEU A 331 34.57 18.41 14.90
C LEU A 331 33.09 18.23 15.21
N LYS A 332 32.70 17.02 15.62
CA LYS A 332 31.39 16.76 16.22
C LYS A 332 31.54 16.74 17.74
N LEU A 333 31.12 17.83 18.36
CA LEU A 333 31.19 18.06 19.80
C LEU A 333 29.81 17.85 20.43
N GLN A 334 29.79 17.40 21.67
CA GLN A 334 28.60 17.41 22.52
C GLN A 334 28.93 18.09 23.84
N LEU A 335 28.17 19.13 24.18
CA LEU A 335 28.30 19.85 25.44
C LEU A 335 27.15 19.45 26.36
N TYR A 336 27.50 19.05 27.57
CA TYR A 336 26.58 18.79 28.67
C TYR A 336 26.78 19.89 29.70
N THR A 337 25.77 20.73 29.90
CA THR A 337 25.76 21.76 30.94
C THR A 337 25.05 21.20 32.16
N ASN A 338 25.70 21.27 33.32
CA ASN A 338 25.00 21.07 34.59
C ASN A 338 24.12 22.31 34.82
N ALA A 339 22.80 22.11 34.89
CA ALA A 339 21.81 23.14 35.17
C ALA A 339 21.72 23.43 36.68
#